data_AF-A0AAW1TT42-F1
#
_entry.id   AF-A0AAW1TT42-F1
#
_cell.length_a   1.000
_cell.length_b   1.000
_cell.length_c   1.000
_cell.angle_alpha   90.00
_cell.angle_beta   90.00
_cell.angle_gamma   90.00
#
_symmetry.space_group_name_H-M   'P 1'
#
loop_
_entity.id
_entity.type
_entity.pdbx_description
1 polymer ?
#
loop_
_entity_poly.entity_id
_entity_poly.type
_entity_poly.pdbx_seq_one_letter_code
_entity_poly.pdbx_strand_id
1 'polypeptide(L)'
;MKILSLSTGYKERKKLLNSLRNKRGNYLNSNEVTKPVRKGALKSNYLPSSFCLGFYSARNLWRHRKYTNKIENPKNAQADTEIFFIRHLIIDLHLRAHVFPRMRADEISQIAKKNQLICAFASRYIKTKRSAALLFVCI
;
A
#
# COMPACT_ATOMS: atom_id res chain seq x y z
N MET A 1 -11.34 22.98 13.97
CA MET A 1 -10.24 22.00 14.04
C MET A 1 -9.68 21.91 15.47
N LYS A 2 -9.87 20.77 16.16
CA LYS A 2 -9.54 20.53 17.59
C LYS A 2 -8.06 20.72 18.00
N ILE A 3 -7.16 20.84 17.04
CA ILE A 3 -5.71 20.97 17.25
C ILE A 3 -5.32 22.44 17.50
N LEU A 4 -5.98 23.35 16.79
CA LEU A 4 -5.74 24.79 16.91
C LEU A 4 -6.29 25.35 18.22
N SER A 5 -7.27 24.67 18.81
CA SER A 5 -7.88 25.02 20.10
C SER A 5 -7.05 24.62 21.33
N LEU A 6 -5.99 23.81 21.18
CA LEU A 6 -5.09 23.45 22.28
C LEU A 6 -3.95 24.48 22.36
N SER A 7 -3.44 24.81 23.55
CA SER A 7 -2.31 25.75 23.68
C SER A 7 -0.99 25.20 23.12
N THR A 8 -0.10 26.09 22.71
CA THR A 8 1.26 25.73 22.26
C THR A 8 2.04 25.12 23.43
N GLY A 9 2.55 23.89 23.26
CA GLY A 9 3.31 23.16 24.29
C GLY A 9 2.57 21.96 24.89
N TYR A 10 1.24 21.86 24.73
CA TYR A 10 0.48 20.73 25.25
C TYR A 10 0.88 19.40 24.59
N LYS A 11 1.15 18.37 25.41
CA LYS A 11 1.56 17.04 24.91
C LYS A 11 0.55 16.45 23.92
N GLU A 12 -0.74 16.70 24.13
CA GLU A 12 -1.80 16.26 23.22
C GLU A 12 -1.77 16.98 21.87
N ARG A 13 -1.51 18.30 21.85
CA ARG A 13 -1.33 19.07 20.62
C ARG A 13 -0.14 18.52 19.83
N LYS A 14 0.96 18.18 20.50
CA LYS A 14 2.13 17.53 19.88
C LYS A 14 1.80 16.14 19.33
N LYS A 15 1.03 15.32 20.05
CA LYS A 15 0.55 14.01 19.56
C LYS A 15 -0.35 14.14 18.33
N LEU A 16 -1.28 15.09 18.33
CA LEU A 16 -2.20 15.34 17.21
C LEU A 16 -1.48 15.95 15.99
N LEU A 17 -0.54 16.86 16.21
CA LEU A 17 0.31 17.38 15.12
C LEU A 17 1.20 16.28 14.54
N ASN A 18 1.75 15.41 15.39
CA ASN A 18 2.51 14.24 14.94
C ASN A 18 1.63 13.22 14.22
N SER A 19 0.36 13.04 14.60
CA SER A 19 -0.56 12.17 13.86
C SER A 19 -0.89 12.76 12.49
N LEU A 20 -1.10 14.08 12.38
CA LEU A 20 -1.24 14.73 11.08
C LEU A 20 0.02 14.61 10.24
N ARG A 21 1.19 15.00 10.77
CA ARG A 21 2.47 14.97 10.04
C ARG A 21 2.90 13.55 9.63
N ASN A 22 2.68 12.55 10.49
CA ASN A 22 3.25 11.21 10.30
C ASN A 22 2.22 10.16 9.85
N LYS A 23 0.91 10.40 10.02
CA LYS A 23 -0.14 9.40 9.74
C LYS A 23 -1.21 9.82 8.72
N ARG A 24 -1.23 11.05 8.22
CA ARG A 24 -2.21 11.47 7.19
C ARG A 24 -1.67 12.46 6.16
N GLY A 25 -0.78 13.37 6.57
CA GLY A 25 -0.37 14.52 5.79
C GLY A 25 0.60 14.24 4.64
N ASN A 26 1.43 13.18 4.71
CA ASN A 26 2.40 12.92 3.65
C ASN A 26 1.80 12.25 2.40
N TYR A 27 0.59 11.67 2.50
CA TYR A 27 -0.11 11.06 1.37
C TYR A 27 -0.75 12.09 0.43
N LEU A 28 -1.04 13.29 0.93
CA LEU A 28 -1.77 14.33 0.20
C LEU A 28 -0.86 15.29 -0.59
N ASN A 29 0.46 15.22 -0.40
CA ASN A 29 1.36 16.03 -1.21
C ASN A 29 1.48 15.36 -2.59
N SER A 30 1.25 16.15 -3.64
CA SER A 30 1.35 15.75 -5.05
C SER A 30 2.45 14.72 -5.25
N ASN A 31 2.19 13.65 -6.02
CA ASN A 31 3.07 12.49 -6.26
C ASN A 31 4.56 12.79 -6.59
N GLU A 32 4.93 14.06 -6.71
CA GLU A 32 6.26 14.64 -6.88
C GLU A 32 7.15 14.53 -5.64
N VAL A 33 6.61 14.62 -4.41
CA VAL A 33 7.43 14.66 -3.18
C VAL A 33 7.00 13.62 -2.15
N THR A 34 7.67 12.47 -2.17
CA THR A 34 7.51 11.45 -1.12
C THR A 34 8.28 11.84 0.14
N LYS A 35 7.55 12.20 1.21
CA LYS A 35 8.15 12.49 2.52
C LYS A 35 8.08 11.26 3.43
N PRO A 36 9.19 10.54 3.65
CA PRO A 36 9.16 9.34 4.47
C PRO A 36 8.98 9.67 5.95
N VAL A 37 8.29 8.79 6.68
CA VAL A 37 8.11 8.90 8.15
C VAL A 37 9.44 8.75 8.89
N ARG A 38 10.35 7.96 8.35
CA ARG A 38 11.76 7.88 8.77
C ARG A 38 12.64 7.97 7.54
N LYS A 39 13.46 9.02 7.45
CA LYS A 39 14.48 9.15 6.40
C LYS A 39 15.51 8.03 6.59
N GLY A 40 15.76 7.29 5.52
CA GLY A 40 16.90 6.39 5.43
C GLY A 40 18.13 7.15 4.89
N ALA A 41 19.31 6.55 5.01
CA ALA A 41 20.54 7.12 4.46
C ALA A 41 20.55 7.15 2.91
N LEU A 42 19.76 6.27 2.26
CA LEU A 42 19.69 6.14 0.81
C LEU A 42 18.32 6.58 0.27
N LYS A 43 18.33 7.17 -0.93
CA LYS A 43 17.13 7.30 -1.78
C LYS A 43 16.58 5.89 -1.99
N SER A 44 15.43 5.62 -1.39
CA SER A 44 14.80 4.30 -1.43
C SER A 44 13.36 4.47 -1.89
N ASN A 45 12.86 3.46 -2.61
CA ASN A 45 11.45 3.41 -2.99
C ASN A 45 10.61 3.32 -1.71
N TYR A 46 9.90 4.41 -1.42
CA TYR A 46 9.04 4.51 -0.26
C TYR A 46 7.64 4.01 -0.59
N LEU A 47 7.10 3.16 0.28
CA LEU A 47 5.79 2.56 0.14
C LEU A 47 4.87 3.07 1.26
N PRO A 48 3.61 3.41 0.97
CA PRO A 48 2.67 3.87 2.00
C PRO A 48 2.16 2.70 2.83
N SER A 49 1.96 2.88 4.13
CA SER A 49 1.22 1.91 4.94
C SER A 49 -0.28 2.01 4.65
N SER A 50 -0.96 0.88 4.41
CA SER A 50 -2.42 0.85 4.25
C SER A 50 -3.19 1.27 5.51
N PHE A 51 -2.55 1.29 6.68
CA PHE A 51 -3.18 1.61 7.98
C PHE A 51 -3.04 3.06 8.36
N CYS A 52 -1.82 3.60 8.23
CA CYS A 52 -1.50 4.95 8.66
C CYS A 52 -1.08 5.86 7.51
N LEU A 53 -1.15 5.41 6.26
CA LEU A 53 -0.83 6.19 5.04
C LEU A 53 0.55 6.88 5.06
N GLY A 54 1.42 6.50 6.00
CA GLY A 54 2.78 7.01 6.11
C GLY A 54 3.68 6.30 5.12
N PHE A 55 4.61 7.02 4.49
CA PHE A 55 5.61 6.47 3.59
C PHE A 55 6.79 5.87 4.37
N TYR A 56 7.15 4.63 4.07
CA TYR A 56 8.24 3.90 4.70
C TYR A 56 9.08 3.19 3.65
N SER A 57 10.39 3.06 3.88
CA SER A 57 11.22 2.13 3.09
C SER A 57 10.71 0.70 3.33
N ALA A 58 10.88 -0.24 2.39
CA ALA A 58 10.42 -1.62 2.54
C ALA A 58 10.75 -2.25 3.92
N ARG A 59 11.99 -2.12 4.39
CA ARG A 59 12.43 -2.62 5.72
C ARG A 59 11.66 -1.97 6.89
N ASN A 60 11.46 -0.66 6.84
CA ASN A 60 10.72 0.08 7.86
C ASN A 60 9.22 -0.22 7.81
N LEU A 61 8.67 -0.45 6.61
CA LEU A 61 7.27 -0.83 6.45
C LEU A 61 6.98 -2.19 7.07
N TRP A 62 7.85 -3.18 6.84
CA TRP A 62 7.76 -4.49 7.46
C TRP A 62 7.81 -4.41 8.99
N ARG A 63 8.78 -3.66 9.54
CA ARG A 63 8.86 -3.40 10.99
C ARG A 63 7.60 -2.72 11.50
N HIS A 64 7.16 -1.66 10.83
CA HIS A 64 5.97 -0.90 11.20
C HIS A 64 4.74 -1.81 11.29
N ARG A 65 4.50 -2.64 10.27
CA ARG A 65 3.39 -3.60 10.24
C ARG A 65 3.43 -4.58 11.40
N LYS A 66 4.60 -5.10 11.77
CA LYS A 66 4.75 -6.01 12.92
C LYS A 66 4.20 -5.41 14.23
N TYR A 67 4.26 -4.09 14.39
CA TYR A 67 3.78 -3.40 15.59
C TYR A 67 2.38 -2.80 15.45
N THR A 68 2.01 -2.27 14.28
CA THR A 68 0.68 -1.66 14.10
C THR A 68 -0.42 -2.66 13.81
N ASN A 69 -0.06 -3.81 13.25
CA ASN A 69 -1.00 -4.85 12.87
C ASN A 69 -0.72 -6.10 13.68
N LYS A 70 -1.66 -6.48 14.55
CA LYS A 70 -1.81 -7.86 15.00
C LYS A 70 -2.34 -8.74 13.85
N ILE A 71 -1.76 -8.64 12.65
CA ILE A 71 -2.17 -9.42 11.48
C ILE A 71 -1.29 -10.68 11.42
N GLU A 72 -1.96 -11.82 11.28
CA GLU A 72 -1.40 -13.18 11.34
C GLU A 72 -0.37 -13.49 10.24
N ASN A 73 -0.27 -12.69 9.17
CA ASN A 73 0.68 -12.94 8.09
C ASN A 73 1.29 -11.65 7.51
N PRO A 74 2.49 -11.24 7.97
CA PRO A 74 3.20 -10.07 7.43
C PRO A 74 3.90 -10.33 6.08
N LYS A 75 3.64 -11.48 5.43
CA LYS A 75 4.52 -12.04 4.39
C LYS A 75 4.68 -11.13 3.16
N ASN A 76 3.67 -10.37 2.73
CA ASN A 76 3.74 -9.56 1.51
C ASN A 76 3.36 -8.09 1.74
N ALA A 77 4.12 -7.39 2.60
CA ALA A 77 3.89 -5.98 2.88
C ALA A 77 3.85 -5.09 1.63
N GLN A 78 4.65 -5.41 0.60
CA GLN A 78 4.73 -4.64 -0.64
C GLN A 78 3.53 -4.90 -1.56
N ALA A 79 3.13 -6.16 -1.76
CA ALA A 79 1.98 -6.51 -2.60
C ALA A 79 0.70 -5.84 -2.10
N ASP A 80 0.50 -5.80 -0.78
CA ASP A 80 -0.65 -5.09 -0.20
C ASP A 80 -0.64 -3.58 -0.46
N THR A 81 0.53 -2.96 -0.50
CA THR A 81 0.64 -1.53 -0.84
C THR A 81 0.33 -1.28 -2.31
N GLU A 82 0.77 -2.14 -3.20
CA GLU A 82 0.41 -2.08 -4.62
C GLU A 82 -1.10 -2.25 -4.80
N ILE A 83 -1.70 -3.21 -4.10
CA ILE A 83 -3.15 -3.42 -4.10
C ILE A 83 -3.88 -2.18 -3.61
N PHE A 84 -3.37 -1.53 -2.56
CA PHE A 84 -3.94 -0.28 -2.07
C PHE A 84 -3.96 0.82 -3.15
N PHE A 85 -2.86 0.96 -3.91
CA PHE A 85 -2.79 1.94 -4.99
C PHE A 85 -3.76 1.67 -6.13
N ILE A 86 -4.02 0.41 -6.48
CA ILE A 86 -4.93 0.05 -7.58
C ILE A 86 -6.40 -0.05 -7.16
N ARG A 87 -6.75 0.30 -5.92
CA ARG A 87 -8.15 0.23 -5.43
C ARG A 87 -9.11 1.11 -6.24
N HIS A 88 -8.62 2.23 -6.77
CA HIS A 88 -9.40 3.16 -7.59
C HIS A 88 -9.68 2.65 -9.01
N LEU A 89 -8.94 1.64 -9.48
CA LEU A 89 -9.16 1.05 -10.80
C LEU A 89 -10.39 0.14 -10.78
N ILE A 90 -11.16 0.17 -11.86
CA ILE A 90 -12.32 -0.71 -12.07
C ILE A 90 -11.80 -2.09 -12.48
N ILE A 91 -11.48 -2.91 -11.48
CA ILE A 91 -10.94 -4.26 -11.64
C ILE A 91 -11.83 -5.23 -10.88
N ASP A 92 -12.00 -6.44 -11.42
CA ASP A 92 -12.72 -7.54 -10.80
C ASP A 92 -12.25 -7.82 -9.35
N LEU A 93 -13.22 -7.94 -8.44
CA LEU A 93 -12.97 -8.10 -7.01
C LEU A 93 -12.24 -9.41 -6.69
N HIS A 94 -12.51 -10.48 -7.45
CA HIS A 94 -11.92 -11.79 -7.25
C HIS A 94 -10.43 -11.77 -7.60
N LEU A 95 -10.06 -11.11 -8.70
CA LEU A 95 -8.64 -10.86 -9.03
C LEU A 95 -7.93 -10.12 -7.90
N ARG A 96 -8.56 -9.06 -7.38
CA ARG A 96 -7.99 -8.23 -6.32
C ARG A 96 -7.79 -8.99 -5.01
N ALA A 97 -8.73 -9.86 -4.65
CA ALA A 97 -8.71 -10.58 -3.39
C ALA A 97 -7.83 -11.83 -3.41
N HIS A 98 -7.76 -12.54 -4.55
CA HIS A 98 -7.14 -13.87 -4.60
C HIS A 98 -5.92 -13.96 -5.52
N VAL A 99 -5.82 -13.10 -6.55
CA VAL A 99 -4.71 -13.16 -7.51
C VAL A 99 -3.60 -12.19 -7.14
N PHE A 100 -3.93 -10.90 -6.99
CA PHE A 100 -2.93 -9.85 -6.74
C PHE A 100 -2.08 -10.03 -5.47
N PRO A 101 -2.61 -10.55 -4.34
CA PRO A 101 -1.79 -10.76 -3.14
C PRO A 101 -0.72 -11.85 -3.30
N ARG A 102 -0.91 -12.75 -4.28
CA ARG A 102 -0.01 -13.87 -4.59
C ARG A 102 0.97 -13.53 -5.71
N MET A 103 0.68 -12.53 -6.54
CA MET A 103 1.62 -12.02 -7.54
C MET A 103 2.85 -11.41 -6.86
N ARG A 104 3.99 -11.44 -7.57
CA ARG A 104 5.20 -10.75 -7.12
C ARG A 104 4.99 -9.23 -7.09
N ALA A 105 5.85 -8.57 -6.33
CA ALA A 105 5.91 -7.11 -6.22
C ALA A 105 7.05 -6.58 -7.11
N ASP A 106 7.03 -6.96 -8.39
CA ASP A 106 7.96 -6.50 -9.43
C ASP A 106 7.26 -5.56 -10.41
N GLU A 107 8.04 -4.86 -11.23
CA GLU A 107 7.51 -3.86 -12.17
C GLU A 107 6.57 -4.48 -13.20
N ILE A 108 6.86 -5.70 -13.66
CA ILE A 108 6.03 -6.43 -14.62
C ILE A 108 4.65 -6.70 -14.01
N SER A 109 4.60 -7.25 -12.79
CA SER A 109 3.34 -7.48 -12.08
C SER A 109 2.58 -6.18 -11.84
N GLN A 110 3.27 -5.07 -11.55
CA GLN A 110 2.63 -3.77 -11.37
C GLN A 110 1.99 -3.24 -12.66
N ILE A 111 2.68 -3.38 -13.79
CA ILE A 111 2.15 -3.00 -15.11
C ILE A 111 0.92 -3.86 -15.43
N ALA A 112 1.02 -5.18 -15.22
CA ALA A 112 -0.09 -6.10 -15.45
C ALA A 112 -1.32 -5.77 -14.58
N LYS A 113 -1.13 -5.50 -13.28
CA LYS A 113 -2.19 -5.12 -12.34
C LYS A 113 -2.91 -3.81 -12.72
N LYS A 114 -2.22 -2.89 -13.41
CA LYS A 114 -2.78 -1.60 -13.87
C LYS A 114 -3.44 -1.71 -15.24
N ASN A 115 -3.11 -2.73 -16.03
CA ASN A 115 -3.62 -2.88 -17.38
C ASN A 115 -5.02 -3.49 -17.39
N GLN A 116 -6.00 -2.71 -17.85
CA GLN A 116 -7.41 -3.11 -17.86
C GLN A 116 -7.69 -4.30 -18.80
N LEU A 117 -7.01 -4.40 -19.94
CA LEU A 117 -7.20 -5.49 -20.89
C LEU A 117 -6.68 -6.82 -20.32
N ILE A 118 -5.49 -6.79 -19.71
CA ILE A 118 -4.91 -7.97 -19.04
C ILE A 118 -5.83 -8.42 -17.90
N CYS A 119 -6.31 -7.48 -17.09
CA CYS A 119 -7.25 -7.78 -16.01
C CYS A 119 -8.57 -8.37 -16.54
N ALA A 120 -9.16 -7.80 -17.60
CA ALA A 120 -10.39 -8.30 -18.19
C ALA A 120 -10.22 -9.73 -18.75
N PHE A 121 -9.09 -9.99 -19.41
CA PHE A 121 -8.74 -11.32 -19.90
C PHE A 121 -8.59 -12.31 -18.74
N ALA A 122 -7.83 -11.94 -17.70
CA ALA A 122 -7.63 -12.78 -16.52
C ALA A 122 -8.97 -13.09 -15.80
N SER A 123 -9.86 -12.11 -15.66
CA SER A 123 -11.20 -12.33 -15.10
C SER A 123 -12.01 -13.35 -15.90
N ARG A 124 -11.96 -13.25 -17.23
CA ARG A 124 -12.65 -14.21 -18.12
C ARG A 124 -12.02 -15.60 -18.01
N TYR A 125 -10.70 -15.68 -17.98
CA TYR A 125 -9.95 -16.93 -17.87
C TYR A 125 -10.27 -17.69 -16.58
N ILE A 126 -10.33 -17.00 -15.43
CA ILE A 126 -10.72 -17.62 -14.14
C ILE A 126 -12.14 -18.18 -14.19
N LYS A 127 -13.07 -17.46 -14.83
CA LYS A 127 -14.47 -17.92 -14.94
C LYS A 127 -14.61 -19.15 -15.82
N THR A 128 -13.72 -19.34 -16.79
CA THR A 128 -13.79 -20.45 -17.75
C THR A 128 -12.97 -21.68 -17.33
N LYS A 129 -11.85 -21.53 -16.59
CA LYS A 129 -11.02 -22.66 -16.12
C LYS A 129 -10.90 -22.69 -14.60
N ARG A 130 -11.13 -23.87 -14.01
CA ARG A 130 -11.24 -24.15 -12.56
C ARG A 130 -9.98 -23.87 -11.72
N SER A 131 -8.83 -23.57 -12.31
CA SER A 131 -7.55 -23.47 -11.58
C SER A 131 -6.87 -22.11 -11.81
N ALA A 132 -7.04 -21.22 -10.82
CA ALA A 132 -6.29 -19.96 -10.72
C ALA A 132 -4.76 -20.14 -10.66
N ALA A 133 -4.28 -21.38 -10.46
CA ALA A 133 -2.87 -21.75 -10.36
C ALA A 133 -2.02 -21.29 -11.57
N LEU A 134 -2.57 -21.34 -12.78
CA LEU A 134 -1.85 -21.00 -14.02
C LEU A 134 -1.65 -19.48 -14.21
N LEU A 135 -2.50 -18.65 -13.61
CA LEU A 135 -2.36 -17.19 -13.71
C LEU A 135 -1.20 -16.65 -12.88
N PHE A 136 -0.69 -17.41 -11.92
CA PHE A 136 0.49 -17.01 -11.13
C PHE A 136 1.81 -17.21 -11.86
N VAL A 137 1.80 -17.93 -12.99
CA VAL A 137 3.01 -18.34 -13.72
C VAL A 137 3.13 -17.67 -15.09
N CYS A 138 2.01 -17.30 -15.73
CA CYS A 138 2.00 -16.79 -17.10
C CYS A 138 1.95 -15.25 -17.23
N ILE A 139 2.04 -14.49 -16.14
CA ILE A 139 2.07 -13.01 -16.14
C ILE A 139 3.15 -12.52 -15.18
#